data_AF-A0AA97D8Y9-F1
#
_entry.id   AF-A0AA97D8Y9-F1
#
_cell.length_a   1.000
_cell.length_b   1.000
_cell.length_c   1.000
_cell.angle_alpha   90.00
_cell.angle_beta   90.00
_cell.angle_gamma   90.00
#
_symmetry.space_group_name_H-M   'P 1'
#
loop_
_entity.id
_entity.type
_entity.pdbx_description
1 polymer ?
#
loop_
_entity_poly.entity_id
_entity_poly.type
_entity_poly.pdbx_seq_one_letter_code
_entity_poly.pdbx_strand_id
1 'polypeptide(L)'
;MPTKSNNTGGRGGRRSGAGRKKSAVSEKAANGNPGGRPLEVLDIPEMEGADMPTPHDFLSAKQHDGSTLEAGEIYRETWEWLQKIGIAQKVSPQLLERYAMCSARWIQCEEMTTRLGYLSKHPTTGKPIPSPFINIGINYMNQANRLWDEIFQIVKENCSTEYGGLNPQDDVMERLLRARKGI
;
A
#
# COMPACT_ATOMS: atom_id res chain seq x y z
N MET A 1 -41.21 28.17 9.04
CA MET A 1 -41.15 26.80 9.59
C MET A 1 -40.12 26.01 8.79
N PRO A 2 -38.95 25.67 9.34
CA PRO A 2 -38.01 24.78 8.67
C PRO A 2 -38.47 23.33 8.82
N THR A 3 -38.68 22.62 7.72
CA THR A 3 -39.02 21.20 7.72
C THR A 3 -37.79 20.39 8.15
N LYS A 4 -37.84 19.83 9.37
CA LYS A 4 -36.87 18.85 9.85
C LYS A 4 -36.91 17.65 8.90
N SER A 5 -35.80 17.35 8.23
CA SER A 5 -35.65 16.08 7.52
C SER A 5 -35.66 14.95 8.56
N ASN A 6 -36.74 14.19 8.61
CA ASN A 6 -36.80 12.95 9.39
C ASN A 6 -35.99 11.87 8.67
N ASN A 7 -34.67 11.89 8.84
CA ASN A 7 -33.82 10.75 8.51
C ASN A 7 -33.34 10.06 9.79
N THR A 8 -34.31 9.56 10.57
CA THR A 8 -34.09 8.73 11.77
C THR A 8 -33.96 7.25 11.42
N GLY A 9 -33.43 6.95 10.22
CA GLY A 9 -33.10 5.60 9.80
C GLY A 9 -31.60 5.49 9.68
N GLY A 10 -30.92 5.06 10.75
CA GLY A 10 -29.48 4.77 10.79
C GLY A 10 -29.07 3.59 9.90
N ARG A 11 -29.41 3.65 8.61
CA ARG A 11 -29.00 2.73 7.56
C ARG A 11 -28.01 3.42 6.64
N GLY A 12 -26.97 3.99 7.24
CA GLY A 12 -25.73 4.20 6.49
C GLY A 12 -25.19 2.82 6.17
N GLY A 13 -25.07 2.47 4.88
CA GLY A 13 -24.40 1.23 4.46
C GLY A 13 -23.03 1.10 5.13
N ARG A 14 -22.53 -0.14 5.25
CA ARG A 14 -21.23 -0.47 5.85
C ARG A 14 -20.17 0.49 5.31
N ARG A 15 -19.77 1.46 6.13
CA ARG A 15 -18.68 2.37 5.79
C ARG A 15 -17.40 1.56 5.76
N SER A 16 -16.59 1.71 4.72
CA SER A 16 -15.25 1.13 4.68
C SER A 16 -14.49 1.58 5.94
N GLY A 17 -14.08 0.63 6.78
CA GLY A 17 -13.40 0.90 8.06
C GLY A 17 -14.29 1.05 9.30
N ALA A 18 -15.62 0.96 9.19
CA ALA A 18 -16.49 0.94 10.37
C ALA A 18 -16.60 -0.47 10.97
N GLY A 19 -16.31 -0.59 12.27
CA GLY A 19 -16.39 -1.83 13.05
C GLY A 19 -15.03 -2.26 13.62
N ARG A 20 -15.05 -3.33 14.44
CA ARG A 20 -13.82 -3.94 14.97
C ARG A 20 -13.00 -4.49 13.79
N LYS A 21 -11.73 -4.09 13.69
CA LYS A 21 -10.80 -4.65 12.71
C LYS A 21 -10.80 -6.18 12.83
N LYS A 22 -10.83 -6.88 11.71
CA LYS A 22 -10.78 -8.35 11.71
C LYS A 22 -9.47 -8.80 12.37
N SER A 23 -9.56 -9.67 13.38
CA SER A 23 -8.41 -10.36 13.95
C SER A 23 -7.80 -11.31 12.92
N ALA A 24 -6.47 -11.51 13.02
CA ALA A 24 -5.73 -12.40 12.13
C ALA A 24 -6.23 -13.85 12.28
N VAL A 25 -6.03 -14.68 11.25
CA VAL A 25 -6.41 -16.09 11.32
C VAL A 25 -5.60 -16.83 12.39
N SER A 26 -4.30 -16.54 12.51
CA SER A 26 -3.44 -17.04 13.60
C SER A 26 -4.00 -16.70 14.98
N GLU A 27 -4.41 -15.44 15.19
CA GLU A 27 -5.00 -14.97 16.45
C GLU A 27 -6.36 -15.63 16.74
N LYS A 28 -7.16 -15.94 15.70
CA LYS A 28 -8.42 -16.68 15.86
C LYS A 28 -8.19 -18.16 16.16
N ALA A 29 -7.16 -18.77 15.56
CA ALA A 29 -6.77 -20.14 15.83
C ALA A 29 -6.24 -20.29 17.27
N ALA A 30 -5.36 -19.38 17.71
CA ALA A 30 -4.82 -19.36 19.07
C ALA A 30 -5.90 -19.13 20.15
N ASN A 31 -6.91 -18.30 19.87
CA ASN A 31 -8.03 -18.04 20.78
C ASN A 31 -9.14 -19.12 20.73
N GLY A 32 -8.91 -20.26 20.07
CA GLY A 32 -9.89 -21.35 20.02
C GLY A 32 -11.15 -21.04 19.21
N ASN A 33 -11.06 -20.15 18.22
CA ASN A 33 -12.16 -19.74 17.35
C ASN A 33 -13.44 -19.31 18.10
N PRO A 34 -13.41 -18.18 18.82
CA PRO A 34 -14.53 -17.73 19.66
C PRO A 34 -15.79 -17.38 18.85
N GLY A 35 -15.67 -17.23 17.54
CA GLY A 35 -16.78 -16.92 16.63
C GLY A 35 -17.48 -18.14 16.04
N GLY A 36 -16.97 -19.37 16.25
CA GLY A 36 -17.58 -20.63 15.80
C GLY A 36 -17.74 -20.81 14.28
N ARG A 37 -17.42 -19.80 13.47
CA ARG A 37 -17.40 -19.92 12.00
C ARG A 37 -16.21 -20.77 11.58
N PRO A 38 -16.36 -21.67 10.60
CA PRO A 38 -15.21 -22.39 10.05
C PRO A 38 -14.17 -21.38 9.61
N LEU A 39 -12.97 -21.47 10.17
CA LEU A 39 -11.83 -20.73 9.68
C LEU A 39 -11.52 -21.34 8.32
N GLU A 40 -11.78 -20.60 7.23
CA GLU A 40 -11.25 -20.94 5.91
C GLU A 40 -9.73 -20.72 5.95
N VAL A 41 -9.04 -21.63 6.60
CA VAL A 41 -7.67 -21.97 6.22
C VAL A 41 -7.88 -22.87 5.02
N LEU A 42 -7.94 -22.31 3.82
CA LEU A 42 -7.76 -23.17 2.65
C LEU A 42 -6.42 -23.85 2.85
N ASP A 43 -6.42 -25.17 2.97
CA ASP A 43 -5.20 -25.98 3.04
C ASP A 43 -4.29 -25.48 1.94
N ILE A 44 -3.19 -24.82 2.34
CA ILE A 44 -2.15 -24.40 1.42
C ILE A 44 -1.55 -25.74 1.00
N PRO A 45 -1.77 -26.22 -0.24
CA PRO A 45 -1.00 -27.35 -0.70
C PRO A 45 0.45 -26.88 -0.62
N GLU A 46 1.33 -27.71 -0.07
CA GLU A 46 2.77 -27.55 -0.24
C GLU A 46 3.02 -27.52 -1.76
N MET A 47 3.03 -26.32 -2.33
CA MET A 47 3.16 -26.09 -3.75
C MET A 47 4.39 -25.24 -3.90
N GLU A 48 5.37 -25.83 -4.57
CA GLU A 48 6.69 -25.30 -4.84
C GLU A 48 6.61 -23.85 -5.30
N GLY A 49 7.54 -23.03 -4.79
CA GLY A 49 7.62 -21.59 -5.03
C GLY A 49 7.47 -21.28 -6.51
N ALA A 50 6.29 -20.83 -6.90
CA ALA A 50 6.04 -20.42 -8.26
C ALA A 50 6.86 -19.16 -8.57
N ASP A 51 7.49 -19.20 -9.75
CA ASP A 51 8.36 -18.15 -10.25
C ASP A 51 7.65 -16.79 -10.23
N MET A 52 8.41 -15.75 -9.90
CA MET A 52 7.92 -14.38 -9.85
C MET A 52 7.27 -14.02 -11.20
N PRO A 53 6.01 -13.53 -11.21
CA PRO A 53 5.42 -12.99 -12.42
C PRO A 53 6.35 -11.94 -12.98
N THR A 54 6.68 -12.04 -14.27
CA THR A 54 7.56 -11.07 -14.91
C THR A 54 6.97 -9.67 -14.71
N PRO A 55 7.69 -8.76 -14.01
CA PRO A 55 7.21 -7.40 -13.83
C PRO A 55 6.99 -6.76 -15.20
N HIS A 56 5.89 -6.05 -15.40
CA HIS A 56 5.68 -5.36 -16.67
C HIS A 56 6.74 -4.29 -16.93
N ASP A 57 7.14 -4.13 -18.19
CA ASP A 57 8.22 -3.23 -18.66
C ASP A 57 8.05 -1.76 -18.22
N PHE A 58 6.82 -1.32 -17.92
CA PHE A 58 6.57 0.04 -17.47
C PHE A 58 7.10 0.33 -16.05
N LEU A 59 7.38 -0.70 -15.24
CA LEU A 59 7.91 -0.56 -13.88
C LEU A 59 9.40 -0.16 -13.87
N SER A 60 10.13 -0.49 -14.93
CA SER A 60 11.54 -0.16 -15.12
C SER A 60 11.76 0.94 -16.18
N ALA A 61 10.68 1.55 -16.67
CA ALA A 61 10.75 2.56 -17.71
C ALA A 61 11.60 3.76 -17.29
N LYS A 62 12.51 4.18 -18.19
CA LYS A 62 13.30 5.40 -18.02
C LYS A 62 12.39 6.61 -18.09
N GLN A 63 12.57 7.52 -17.14
CA GLN A 63 11.86 8.78 -17.13
C GLN A 63 12.47 9.78 -18.11
N HIS A 64 11.77 10.88 -18.38
CA HIS A 64 12.29 11.97 -19.21
C HIS A 64 13.64 12.52 -18.70
N ASP A 65 13.87 12.46 -17.39
CA ASP A 65 15.11 12.90 -16.74
C ASP A 65 16.25 11.86 -16.84
N GLY A 66 16.03 10.74 -17.52
CA GLY A 66 17.00 9.65 -17.66
C GLY A 66 17.13 8.74 -16.44
N SER A 67 16.54 9.12 -15.30
CA SER A 67 16.45 8.29 -14.10
C SER A 67 15.49 7.11 -14.30
N THR A 68 15.80 5.98 -13.66
CA THR A 68 14.92 4.81 -13.60
C THR A 68 14.01 4.90 -12.39
N LEU A 69 12.74 4.56 -12.56
CA LEU A 69 11.79 4.50 -11.45
C LEU A 69 12.14 3.29 -10.56
N GLU A 70 12.23 3.47 -9.24
CA GLU A 70 12.52 2.38 -8.27
C GLU A 70 11.37 1.35 -8.12
N ALA A 71 10.31 1.43 -8.93
CA ALA A 71 9.15 0.55 -8.80
C ALA A 71 9.49 -0.93 -9.02
N GLY A 72 10.44 -1.23 -9.92
CA GLY A 72 10.88 -2.62 -10.13
C GLY A 72 11.51 -3.25 -8.88
N GLU A 73 12.26 -2.48 -8.11
CA GLU A 73 12.87 -2.97 -6.86
C GLU A 73 11.82 -3.20 -5.77
N ILE A 74 10.91 -2.24 -5.58
CA ILE A 74 9.81 -2.35 -4.62
C ILE A 74 8.93 -3.57 -4.94
N TYR A 75 8.65 -3.82 -6.22
CA TYR A 75 7.90 -5.00 -6.65
C TYR A 75 8.63 -6.30 -6.25
N ARG A 76 9.93 -6.40 -6.50
CA ARG A 76 10.72 -7.58 -6.15
C ARG A 76 10.80 -7.79 -4.64
N GLU A 77 11.07 -6.74 -3.86
CA GLU A 77 11.16 -6.82 -2.40
C GLU A 77 9.84 -7.27 -1.78
N THR A 78 8.72 -6.69 -2.26
CA THR A 78 7.38 -7.07 -1.80
C THR A 78 7.01 -8.50 -2.19
N TRP A 79 7.39 -8.96 -3.39
CA TRP A 79 7.17 -10.33 -3.83
C TRP A 79 7.99 -11.34 -3.02
N GLU A 80 9.28 -11.08 -2.78
CA GLU A 80 10.15 -11.92 -1.96
C GLU A 80 9.62 -12.04 -0.53
N TRP A 81 9.10 -10.95 0.03
CA TRP A 81 8.44 -10.97 1.33
C TRP A 81 7.17 -11.84 1.31
N LEU A 82 6.33 -11.71 0.28
CA LEU A 82 5.15 -12.56 0.12
C LEU A 82 5.49 -14.05 -0.07
N GLN A 83 6.61 -14.36 -0.75
CA GLN A 83 7.09 -15.73 -0.91
C GLN A 83 7.59 -16.33 0.41
N LYS A 84 8.33 -15.56 1.22
CA LYS A 84 8.77 -15.99 2.57
C LYS A 84 7.59 -16.36 3.48
N ILE A 85 6.44 -15.72 3.27
CA ILE A 85 5.20 -15.96 4.02
C ILE A 85 4.38 -17.12 3.41
N GLY A 86 4.70 -17.54 2.18
CA GLY A 86 3.95 -18.58 1.45
C GLY A 86 2.63 -18.11 0.86
N ILE A 87 2.40 -16.79 0.72
CA ILE A 87 1.11 -16.21 0.26
C ILE A 87 1.22 -15.55 -1.12
N ALA A 88 2.41 -15.56 -1.74
CA ALA A 88 2.68 -14.90 -3.03
C ALA A 88 1.62 -15.20 -4.11
N GLN A 89 1.12 -16.44 -4.19
CA GLN A 89 0.12 -16.85 -5.20
C GLN A 89 -1.30 -16.34 -4.94
N LYS A 90 -1.63 -15.90 -3.73
CA LYS A 90 -2.95 -15.34 -3.39
C LYS A 90 -3.04 -13.85 -3.69
N VAL A 91 -1.90 -13.17 -3.83
CA VAL A 91 -1.85 -11.75 -4.15
C VAL A 91 -1.84 -11.60 -5.67
N SER A 92 -2.79 -10.83 -6.21
CA SER A 92 -2.81 -10.59 -7.65
C SER A 92 -1.55 -9.80 -8.08
N PRO A 93 -0.85 -10.19 -9.15
CA PRO A 93 0.31 -9.46 -9.65
C PRO A 93 -0.02 -7.99 -9.94
N GLN A 94 -1.21 -7.70 -10.49
CA GLN A 94 -1.62 -6.32 -10.78
C GLN A 94 -1.75 -5.45 -9.53
N LEU A 95 -2.13 -6.03 -8.38
CA LEU A 95 -2.20 -5.30 -7.11
C LEU A 95 -0.80 -4.90 -6.65
N LEU A 96 0.17 -5.81 -6.78
CA LEU A 96 1.56 -5.58 -6.40
C LEU A 96 2.22 -4.53 -7.30
N GLU A 97 1.99 -4.58 -8.61
CA GLU A 97 2.51 -3.59 -9.56
C GLU A 97 1.95 -2.19 -9.31
N ARG A 98 0.65 -2.09 -9.00
CA ARG A 98 0.02 -0.81 -8.64
C ARG A 98 0.61 -0.25 -7.35
N TYR A 99 0.83 -1.11 -6.35
CA TYR A 99 1.47 -0.71 -5.10
C TYR A 99 2.88 -0.19 -5.36
N ALA A 100 3.71 -0.97 -6.04
CA ALA A 100 5.08 -0.61 -6.35
C ALA A 100 5.18 0.72 -7.13
N MET A 101 4.31 0.91 -8.13
CA MET A 101 4.23 2.16 -8.89
C MET A 101 3.84 3.35 -8.01
N CYS A 102 2.81 3.20 -7.16
CA CYS A 102 2.37 4.29 -6.27
C CYS A 102 3.45 4.65 -5.25
N SER A 103 4.12 3.66 -4.66
CA SER A 103 5.20 3.86 -3.70
C SER A 103 6.41 4.57 -4.34
N ALA A 104 6.84 4.14 -5.53
CA ALA A 104 7.93 4.81 -6.24
C ALA A 104 7.59 6.26 -6.64
N ARG A 105 6.34 6.51 -7.06
CA ARG A 105 5.88 7.88 -7.37
C ARG A 105 5.78 8.76 -6.14
N TRP A 106 5.45 8.19 -4.99
CA TRP A 106 5.47 8.93 -3.73
C TRP A 106 6.90 9.34 -3.36
N ILE A 107 7.85 8.42 -3.40
CA ILE A 107 9.28 8.72 -3.15
C ILE A 107 9.77 9.84 -4.07
N GLN A 108 9.47 9.74 -5.37
CA GLN A 108 9.81 10.77 -6.34
C GLN A 108 9.22 12.15 -5.98
N CYS A 109 7.97 12.21 -5.54
CA CYS A 109 7.35 13.47 -5.15
C CYS A 109 8.03 14.09 -3.92
N GLU A 110 8.47 13.27 -2.96
CA GLU A 110 9.24 13.74 -1.81
C GLU A 110 10.61 14.27 -2.24
N GLU A 111 11.35 13.54 -3.08
CA GLU A 111 12.64 14.01 -3.63
C GLU A 111 12.51 15.34 -4.37
N MET A 112 11.49 15.47 -5.22
CA MET A 112 11.21 16.71 -5.95
C MET A 112 10.83 17.85 -5.01
N THR A 113 10.10 17.57 -3.93
CA THR A 113 9.78 18.56 -2.89
C THR A 113 11.03 19.00 -2.13
N THR A 114 11.97 18.08 -1.85
CA THR A 114 13.27 18.40 -1.25
C THR A 114 14.12 19.27 -2.18
N ARG A 115 14.17 18.95 -3.48
CA ARG A 115 14.98 19.69 -4.47
C ARG A 115 14.43 21.08 -4.79
N LEU A 116 13.11 21.20 -4.98
CA LEU A 116 12.46 22.44 -5.44
C LEU A 116 11.91 23.30 -4.29
N GLY A 117 11.80 22.72 -3.10
CA GLY A 117 11.21 23.36 -1.94
C GLY A 117 9.68 23.34 -1.94
N TYR A 118 9.11 23.82 -0.84
CA TYR A 118 7.66 23.79 -0.58
C TYR A 118 6.86 24.88 -1.31
N LEU A 119 7.53 25.91 -1.83
CA LEU A 119 6.91 27.03 -2.53
C LEU A 119 7.24 26.98 -4.02
N SER A 120 6.22 27.11 -4.85
CA SER A 120 6.32 27.32 -6.29
C SER A 120 5.71 28.66 -6.68
N LYS A 121 5.88 29.07 -7.94
CA LYS A 121 5.28 30.31 -8.47
C LYS A 121 4.09 29.99 -9.35
N HIS A 122 3.01 30.75 -9.22
CA HIS A 122 1.86 30.61 -10.12
C HIS A 122 2.24 31.03 -11.55
N PRO A 123 1.95 30.22 -12.58
CA PRO A 123 2.45 30.44 -13.94
C PRO A 123 1.98 31.76 -14.57
N THR A 124 0.81 32.27 -14.19
CA THR A 124 0.26 33.52 -14.75
C THR A 124 0.33 34.74 -13.84
N THR A 125 0.42 34.56 -12.51
CA THR A 125 0.36 35.69 -11.55
C THR A 125 1.67 35.92 -10.81
N GLY A 126 2.64 35.00 -10.90
CA GLY A 126 3.93 35.09 -10.24
C GLY A 126 3.89 35.00 -8.71
N LYS A 127 2.70 34.92 -8.11
CA LYS A 127 2.51 34.84 -6.66
C LYS A 127 2.97 33.47 -6.13
N PRO A 128 3.47 33.40 -4.88
CA PRO A 128 3.80 32.13 -4.24
C PRO A 128 2.58 31.22 -4.10
N ILE A 129 2.75 29.95 -4.47
CA ILE A 129 1.78 28.87 -4.30
C ILE A 129 2.48 27.66 -3.67
N PRO A 130 1.76 26.74 -3.01
CA PRO A 130 2.36 25.47 -2.59
C PRO A 130 2.87 24.69 -3.80
N SER A 131 3.97 23.96 -3.61
CA SER A 131 4.55 23.11 -4.64
C SER A 131 3.54 22.07 -5.13
N PRO A 132 3.38 21.88 -6.45
CA PRO A 132 2.44 20.91 -7.00
C PRO A 132 2.77 19.47 -6.56
N PHE A 133 4.04 19.18 -6.28
CA PHE A 133 4.51 17.87 -5.82
C PHE A 133 3.98 17.49 -4.44
N ILE A 134 3.60 18.45 -3.60
CA ILE A 134 3.04 18.17 -2.26
C ILE A 134 1.68 17.47 -2.40
N ASN A 135 0.76 18.05 -3.18
CA ASN A 135 -0.57 17.47 -3.36
C ASN A 135 -0.52 16.15 -4.12
N ILE A 136 0.36 16.04 -5.13
CA ILE A 136 0.57 14.81 -5.88
C ILE A 136 1.15 13.72 -4.97
N GLY A 137 2.13 14.05 -4.13
CA GLY A 137 2.73 13.15 -3.15
C GLY A 137 1.70 12.61 -2.17
N ILE A 138 0.83 13.46 -1.60
CA ILE A 138 -0.26 13.04 -0.70
C ILE A 138 -1.21 12.05 -1.41
N ASN A 139 -1.53 12.29 -2.68
CA ASN A 139 -2.40 11.39 -3.45
C ASN A 139 -1.77 10.00 -3.65
N TYR A 140 -0.49 9.93 -3.98
CA TYR A 140 0.21 8.66 -4.14
C TYR A 140 0.46 7.95 -2.81
N MET A 141 0.78 8.69 -1.74
CA MET A 141 0.87 8.17 -0.37
C MET A 141 -0.44 7.46 0.03
N ASN A 142 -1.58 8.12 -0.15
CA ASN A 142 -2.88 7.56 0.22
C ASN A 142 -3.21 6.31 -0.62
N GLN A 143 -2.86 6.31 -1.92
CA GLN A 143 -3.05 5.14 -2.78
C GLN A 143 -2.13 3.99 -2.36
N ALA A 144 -0.85 4.24 -2.11
CA ALA A 144 0.11 3.24 -1.65
C ALA A 144 -0.35 2.60 -0.33
N ASN A 145 -0.76 3.41 0.65
CA ASN A 145 -1.28 2.92 1.93
C ASN A 145 -2.54 2.06 1.76
N ARG A 146 -3.46 2.47 0.87
CA ARG A 146 -4.68 1.70 0.61
C ARG A 146 -4.38 0.35 -0.06
N LEU A 147 -3.49 0.34 -1.04
CA LEU A 147 -3.07 -0.89 -1.72
C LEU A 147 -2.30 -1.80 -0.77
N TRP A 148 -1.46 -1.23 0.10
CA TRP A 148 -0.79 -1.96 1.17
C TRP A 148 -1.78 -2.59 2.14
N ASP A 149 -2.78 -1.84 2.61
CA ASP A 149 -3.82 -2.37 3.49
C ASP A 149 -4.57 -3.54 2.84
N GLU A 150 -4.81 -3.50 1.53
CA GLU A 150 -5.42 -4.59 0.78
C GLU A 150 -4.52 -5.84 0.72
N ILE A 151 -3.23 -5.66 0.37
CA ILE A 151 -2.23 -6.73 0.36
C ILE A 151 -2.10 -7.35 1.76
N PHE A 152 -1.99 -6.50 2.79
CA PHE A 152 -1.81 -6.93 4.16
C PHE A 152 -3.07 -7.61 4.72
N GLN A 153 -4.26 -7.20 4.28
CA GLN A 153 -5.50 -7.88 4.63
C GLN A 153 -5.55 -9.29 4.02
N ILE A 154 -5.11 -9.48 2.77
CA ILE A 154 -4.95 -10.80 2.15
C ILE A 154 -3.98 -11.65 2.96
N VAL A 155 -2.83 -11.09 3.35
CA VAL A 155 -1.85 -11.79 4.21
C VAL A 155 -2.49 -12.21 5.53
N LYS A 156 -3.18 -11.30 6.24
CA LYS A 156 -3.83 -11.62 7.52
C LYS A 156 -4.94 -12.66 7.44
N GLU A 157 -5.66 -12.69 6.33
CA GLU A 157 -6.77 -13.63 6.10
C GLU A 157 -6.29 -15.02 5.68
N ASN A 158 -5.04 -15.16 5.20
CA ASN A 158 -4.52 -16.42 4.67
C ASN A 158 -3.29 -16.96 5.42
N CYS A 159 -2.61 -16.14 6.23
CA CYS A 159 -1.42 -16.53 6.98
C CYS A 159 -1.77 -17.18 8.32
N SER A 160 -1.30 -18.41 8.54
CA SER A 160 -1.39 -19.13 9.81
C SER A 160 -0.20 -18.85 10.75
N THR A 161 0.92 -18.31 10.24
CA THR A 161 2.12 -18.01 11.03
C THR A 161 2.04 -16.65 11.73
N GLU A 162 2.57 -16.55 12.95
CA GLU A 162 2.68 -15.28 13.68
C GLU A 162 3.59 -14.30 12.93
N TYR A 163 3.06 -13.12 12.60
CA TYR A 163 3.77 -12.09 11.86
C TYR A 163 4.40 -11.08 12.82
N GLY A 164 5.74 -11.05 12.91
CA GLY A 164 6.49 -10.18 13.83
C GLY A 164 7.81 -9.62 13.26
N GLY A 165 7.95 -9.54 11.93
CA GLY A 165 9.18 -9.10 11.26
C GLY A 165 9.03 -7.85 10.39
N LEU A 166 10.17 -7.36 9.88
CA LEU A 166 10.29 -6.26 8.91
C LEU A 166 9.36 -6.48 7.72
N ASN A 167 8.55 -5.48 7.40
CA ASN A 167 7.65 -5.51 6.25
C ASN A 167 8.13 -4.54 5.14
N PRO A 168 7.81 -4.80 3.87
CA PRO A 168 8.17 -3.92 2.76
C PRO A 168 7.71 -2.47 2.88
N GLN A 169 6.63 -2.19 3.61
CA GLN A 169 6.18 -0.82 3.87
C GLN A 169 7.13 -0.09 4.85
N ASP A 170 7.78 -0.81 5.77
CA ASP A 170 8.82 -0.27 6.65
C ASP A 170 10.04 0.16 5.82
N ASP A 171 10.42 -0.62 4.81
CA ASP A 171 11.52 -0.30 3.90
C ASP A 171 11.20 0.93 3.04
N VAL A 172 9.97 1.01 2.50
CA VAL A 172 9.48 2.22 1.81
C VAL A 172 9.51 3.44 2.74
N MET A 173 9.10 3.28 3.99
CA MET A 173 9.16 4.33 5.00
C MET A 173 10.60 4.77 5.28
N GLU A 174 11.54 3.82 5.35
CA GLU A 174 12.97 4.13 5.53
C GLU A 174 13.52 4.93 4.35
N ARG A 175 13.21 4.53 3.10
CA ARG A 175 13.59 5.28 1.88
C ARG A 175 13.07 6.72 1.94
N LEU A 176 11.82 6.93 2.34
CA LEU A 176 11.22 8.26 2.48
C LEU A 176 11.90 9.10 3.57
N LEU A 177 12.26 8.49 4.70
CA LEU A 177 12.98 9.19 5.77
C LEU A 177 14.39 9.61 5.35
N ARG A 178 15.07 8.81 4.52
CA ARG A 178 16.35 9.17 3.91
C ARG A 178 16.19 10.32 2.92
N ALA A 179 15.22 10.23 2.01
CA ALA A 179 14.91 11.29 1.04
C ALA A 179 14.62 12.65 1.71
N ARG A 180 14.01 12.64 2.90
CA ARG A 180 13.76 13.85 3.70
C ARG A 180 15.00 14.41 4.40
N LYS A 181 15.99 13.57 4.72
CA LYS A 181 17.24 13.99 5.37
C LYS A 181 18.25 14.61 4.40
N GLY A 182 18.03 14.49 3.08
CA GLY A 182 18.89 15.08 2.06
C GLY A 182 20.31 14.51 2.04
N ILE A 183 20.48 13.28 2.55
CA ILE A 183 21.70 12.45 2.47
C ILE A 183 21.49 11.45 1.34
#